data_AF-A1DA73-F1
#
_entry.id   AF-A1DA73-F1
#
_cell.length_a   1.000
_cell.length_b   1.000
_cell.length_c   1.000
_cell.angle_alpha   90.00
_cell.angle_beta   90.00
_cell.angle_gamma   90.00
#
_symmetry.space_group_name_H-M   'P 1'
#
loop_
_entity.id
_entity.type
_entity.pdbx_description
1 polymer ?
#
loop_
_entity_poly.entity_id
_entity_poly.type
_entity_poly.pdbx_seq_one_letter_code
_entity_poly.pdbx_strand_id
1 'polypeptide(L)'
;MAPTTLGGLKPALYMLSVLGTYHTWGRTVLDGSLSHLLTALHGSKPYLLPGTESPLRTRITGIYWPIDYLLDVLIVFFWEAVDGSHPATSAVGIYFLAQYFSVLTGVYVDSLRLGQSGKTTPARLVLGFLLPAVAMALPSPGLVSNDFQQLALVAWNIFPVLVYLTMQVLHALLPAGTVNKEDATRRAIRILNATSLLISFAVHVSLMSISFTTILFPNLWTPETIHEFHPVSLLIPPVSVTATQTVGDGVHSFFLWDQVFGYTLGILVAWLQLRTVLIARDWYRQWPWPKVLLGIVGGAMIAGPGSVCLGLNWIRDEVLMPSAEVSQKEE
;
A
#
# COMPACT_ATOMS: atom_id res chain seq x y z
N MET A 1 -5.72 37.82 5.85
CA MET A 1 -6.63 36.65 5.86
C MET A 1 -6.14 35.72 6.96
N ALA A 2 -7.01 35.38 7.93
CA ALA A 2 -6.60 34.69 9.15
C ALA A 2 -5.85 33.39 8.85
N PRO A 3 -4.76 33.07 9.59
CA PRO A 3 -4.13 31.77 9.49
C PRO A 3 -5.21 30.73 9.79
N THR A 4 -5.43 29.79 8.87
CA THR A 4 -6.26 28.61 9.17
C THR A 4 -5.71 27.99 10.44
N THR A 5 -6.39 28.19 11.56
CA THR A 5 -5.94 27.71 12.85
C THR A 5 -5.89 26.19 12.76
N LEU A 6 -4.71 25.61 12.94
CA LEU A 6 -4.52 24.15 13.04
C LEU A 6 -5.43 23.49 14.11
N GLY A 7 -6.13 24.28 14.93
CA GLY A 7 -7.05 23.83 15.97
C GLY A 7 -8.22 22.98 15.47
N GLY A 8 -8.73 23.20 14.25
CA GLY A 8 -9.82 22.39 13.68
C GLY A 8 -9.37 21.07 13.05
N LEU A 9 -8.11 20.98 12.61
CA LEU A 9 -7.59 19.81 11.89
C LEU A 9 -7.19 18.68 12.85
N LYS A 10 -6.66 19.01 14.03
CA LYS A 10 -6.21 18.01 15.01
C LYS A 10 -7.36 17.09 15.49
N PRO A 11 -8.54 17.60 15.90
CA PRO A 11 -9.66 16.75 16.28
C PRO A 11 -10.12 15.83 15.15
N ALA A 12 -10.12 16.33 13.90
CA ALA A 12 -10.48 15.52 12.74
C ALA A 12 -9.48 14.36 12.51
N LEU A 13 -8.18 14.61 12.66
CA LEU A 13 -7.14 13.58 12.58
C LEU A 13 -7.26 12.53 13.71
N TYR A 14 -7.56 12.96 14.93
CA TYR A 14 -7.80 12.03 16.04
C TYR A 14 -9.06 11.18 15.80
N MET A 15 -10.14 11.81 15.33
CA MET A 15 -11.37 11.08 14.98
C MET A 15 -11.11 10.06 13.85
N LEU A 16 -10.37 10.46 12.81
CA LEU A 16 -9.98 9.55 11.72
C LEU A 16 -9.14 8.38 12.24
N SER A 17 -8.21 8.64 13.17
CA SER A 17 -7.40 7.58 13.80
C SER A 17 -8.25 6.63 14.63
N VAL A 18 -9.16 7.14 15.48
CA VAL A 18 -10.03 6.30 16.31
C VAL A 18 -10.96 5.45 15.44
N LEU A 19 -11.56 6.06 14.41
CA LEU A 19 -12.41 5.35 13.47
C LEU A 19 -11.62 4.31 12.67
N GLY A 20 -10.42 4.66 12.20
CA GLY A 20 -9.54 3.72 11.50
C GLY A 20 -9.20 2.52 12.37
N THR A 21 -8.72 2.74 13.60
CA THR A 21 -8.41 1.67 14.56
C THR A 21 -9.63 0.81 14.88
N TYR A 22 -10.80 1.42 15.07
CA TYR A 22 -12.03 0.66 15.31
C TYR A 22 -12.40 -0.22 14.09
N HIS A 23 -12.38 0.33 12.88
CA HIS A 23 -12.83 -0.39 11.69
C HIS A 23 -11.84 -1.47 11.22
N THR A 24 -10.54 -1.33 11.51
CA THR A 24 -9.55 -2.37 11.20
C THR A 24 -9.39 -3.36 12.34
N TRP A 25 -9.05 -2.89 13.55
CA TRP A 25 -8.74 -3.78 14.68
C TRP A 25 -9.92 -4.06 15.62
N GLY A 26 -10.79 -3.07 15.83
CA GLY A 26 -11.99 -3.29 16.66
C GLY A 26 -12.93 -4.31 16.03
N ARG A 27 -13.11 -4.23 14.71
CA ARG A 27 -13.99 -5.15 13.96
C ARG A 27 -13.46 -6.57 13.92
N THR A 28 -12.15 -6.80 13.80
CA THR A 28 -11.60 -8.17 13.83
C THR A 28 -11.87 -8.91 15.14
N VAL A 29 -12.07 -8.18 16.24
CA VAL A 29 -12.55 -8.75 17.51
C VAL A 29 -14.04 -9.05 17.44
N LEU A 30 -14.85 -8.11 16.94
CA LEU A 30 -16.31 -8.19 16.96
C LEU A 30 -16.87 -9.19 15.94
N ASP A 31 -16.21 -9.38 14.81
CA ASP A 31 -16.62 -10.32 13.75
C ASP A 31 -16.08 -11.75 13.97
N GLY A 32 -15.22 -11.96 14.98
CA GLY A 32 -14.65 -13.27 15.31
C GLY A 32 -13.37 -13.61 14.56
N SER A 33 -12.86 -12.77 13.66
CA SER A 33 -11.65 -13.04 12.88
C SER A 33 -10.42 -13.23 13.76
N LEU A 34 -10.31 -12.47 14.85
CA LEU A 34 -9.24 -12.67 15.84
C LEU A 34 -9.34 -14.06 16.49
N SER A 35 -10.54 -14.59 16.71
CA SER A 35 -10.73 -15.92 17.30
C SER A 35 -10.30 -17.03 16.34
N HIS A 36 -10.56 -16.88 15.04
CA HIS A 36 -10.08 -17.78 13.98
C HIS A 36 -8.56 -17.77 13.91
N LEU A 37 -7.94 -16.58 13.94
CA LEU A 37 -6.49 -16.43 13.95
C LEU A 37 -5.86 -17.08 15.19
N LEU A 38 -6.42 -16.86 16.38
CA LEU A 38 -5.93 -17.48 17.60
C LEU A 38 -6.12 -19.01 17.61
N THR A 39 -7.17 -19.50 17.00
CA THR A 39 -7.43 -20.94 16.85
C THR A 39 -6.47 -21.58 15.85
N ALA A 40 -6.10 -20.88 14.79
CA ALA A 40 -5.03 -21.31 13.87
C ALA A 40 -3.68 -21.43 14.61
N LEU A 41 -3.37 -20.50 15.51
CA LEU A 41 -2.08 -20.51 16.22
C LEU A 41 -2.03 -21.48 17.41
N HIS A 42 -3.12 -21.64 18.14
CA HIS A 42 -3.16 -22.37 19.42
C HIS A 42 -4.06 -23.62 19.39
N GLY A 43 -4.53 -24.01 18.21
CA GLY A 43 -5.34 -25.22 18.04
C GLY A 43 -4.61 -26.48 18.47
N SER A 44 -5.37 -27.53 18.81
CA SER A 44 -4.81 -28.81 19.24
C SER A 44 -4.14 -29.61 18.12
N LYS A 45 -4.38 -29.24 16.86
CA LYS A 45 -3.78 -29.84 15.68
C LYS A 45 -2.91 -28.80 14.97
N PRO A 46 -1.86 -29.22 14.25
CA PRO A 46 -1.13 -28.32 13.35
C PRO A 46 -2.09 -27.64 12.40
N TYR A 47 -2.01 -26.31 12.30
CA TYR A 47 -2.81 -25.56 11.35
C TYR A 47 -2.32 -25.82 9.94
N LEU A 48 -3.22 -26.31 9.08
CA LEU A 48 -2.97 -26.46 7.65
C LEU A 48 -3.35 -25.17 6.96
N LEU A 49 -2.47 -24.67 6.11
CA LEU A 49 -2.70 -23.43 5.39
C LEU A 49 -3.84 -23.63 4.39
N PRO A 50 -4.82 -22.70 4.33
CA PRO A 50 -5.93 -22.75 3.38
C PRO A 50 -5.48 -23.04 1.96
N GLY A 51 -6.25 -23.85 1.24
CA GLY A 51 -5.91 -24.27 -0.13
C GLY A 51 -4.75 -25.28 -0.23
N THR A 52 -4.18 -25.75 0.88
CA THR A 52 -3.02 -26.65 0.87
C THR A 52 -3.10 -27.78 1.90
N GLU A 53 -2.20 -28.76 1.78
CA GLU A 53 -1.92 -29.78 2.81
C GLU A 53 -0.69 -29.44 3.67
N SER A 54 -0.15 -28.23 3.53
CA SER A 54 1.08 -27.83 4.20
C SER A 54 0.80 -27.19 5.56
N PRO A 55 1.50 -27.61 6.64
CA PRO A 55 1.34 -27.00 7.94
C PRO A 55 1.99 -25.60 8.00
N LEU A 56 1.47 -24.76 8.89
CA LEU A 56 2.09 -23.49 9.26
C LEU A 56 3.50 -23.73 9.81
N ARG A 57 4.46 -22.98 9.28
CA ARG A 57 5.85 -23.02 9.71
C ARG A 57 6.05 -22.12 10.94
N THR A 58 6.19 -22.76 12.11
CA THR A 58 6.33 -22.06 13.41
C THR A 58 7.77 -21.87 13.90
N ARG A 59 8.76 -22.36 13.14
CA ARG A 59 10.20 -22.22 13.45
C ARG A 59 10.93 -21.65 12.24
N ILE A 60 10.95 -20.33 12.15
CA ILE A 60 11.58 -19.59 11.05
C ILE A 60 12.96 -19.14 11.47
N THR A 61 13.07 -18.44 12.60
CA THR A 61 14.33 -17.96 13.17
C THR A 61 14.88 -18.91 14.24
N GLY A 62 14.02 -19.76 14.82
CA GLY A 62 14.35 -20.62 15.94
C GLY A 62 14.11 -19.97 17.31
N ILE A 63 13.74 -18.69 17.35
CA ILE A 63 13.34 -17.96 18.56
C ILE A 63 11.82 -17.84 18.56
N TYR A 64 11.15 -18.76 19.24
CA TYR A 64 9.69 -18.83 19.18
C TYR A 64 9.00 -17.57 19.68
N TRP A 65 9.25 -17.17 20.93
CA TRP A 65 8.68 -15.95 21.50
C TRP A 65 9.76 -14.88 21.71
N PRO A 66 9.56 -13.62 21.25
CA PRO A 66 8.36 -13.10 20.58
C PRO A 66 8.40 -13.16 19.03
N ILE A 67 9.50 -13.62 18.43
CA ILE A 67 9.78 -13.42 17.00
C ILE A 67 8.94 -14.35 16.11
N ASP A 68 9.16 -15.67 16.18
CA ASP A 68 8.45 -16.58 15.27
C ASP A 68 6.93 -16.57 15.54
N TYR A 69 6.49 -16.37 16.79
CA TYR A 69 5.07 -16.18 17.09
C TYR A 69 4.44 -15.00 16.32
N LEU A 70 5.13 -13.86 16.24
CA LEU A 70 4.66 -12.73 15.45
C LEU A 70 4.67 -13.06 13.94
N LEU A 71 5.68 -13.79 13.47
CA LEU A 71 5.74 -14.22 12.07
C LEU A 71 4.60 -15.20 11.74
N ASP A 72 4.25 -16.10 12.65
CA ASP A 72 3.13 -17.03 12.53
C ASP A 72 1.80 -16.28 12.38
N VAL A 73 1.58 -15.27 13.24
CA VAL A 73 0.41 -14.36 13.15
C VAL A 73 0.34 -13.72 11.76
N LEU A 74 1.47 -13.20 11.26
CA LEU A 74 1.53 -12.50 9.97
C LEU A 74 1.34 -13.45 8.79
N ILE A 75 1.88 -14.67 8.84
CA ILE A 75 1.66 -15.67 7.81
C ILE A 75 0.17 -16.02 7.75
N VAL A 76 -0.45 -16.36 8.88
CA VAL A 76 -1.88 -16.72 8.93
C VAL A 76 -2.76 -15.57 8.46
N PHE A 77 -2.42 -14.33 8.85
CA PHE A 77 -3.18 -13.14 8.44
C PHE A 77 -3.09 -12.87 6.93
N PHE A 78 -1.91 -13.00 6.32
CA PHE A 78 -1.72 -12.64 4.91
C PHE A 78 -1.88 -13.82 3.94
N TRP A 79 -1.95 -15.06 4.40
CA TRP A 79 -1.96 -16.24 3.54
C TRP A 79 -3.08 -16.21 2.49
N GLU A 80 -4.33 -16.05 2.95
CA GLU A 80 -5.54 -16.05 2.10
C GLU A 80 -5.62 -14.81 1.18
N ALA A 81 -4.75 -13.82 1.40
CA ALA A 81 -4.59 -12.65 0.54
C ALA A 81 -3.58 -12.85 -0.59
N VAL A 82 -2.80 -13.94 -0.59
CA VAL A 82 -1.76 -14.19 -1.61
C VAL A 82 -1.83 -15.57 -2.26
N ASP A 83 -2.47 -16.54 -1.63
CA ASP A 83 -2.54 -17.92 -2.13
C ASP A 83 -3.63 -18.13 -3.20
N GLY A 84 -4.65 -17.25 -3.24
CA GLY A 84 -5.78 -17.34 -4.16
C GLY A 84 -6.94 -18.21 -3.68
N SER A 85 -6.89 -18.78 -2.46
CA SER A 85 -8.01 -19.60 -1.93
C SER A 85 -9.24 -18.77 -1.59
N HIS A 86 -9.07 -17.47 -1.32
CA HIS A 86 -10.14 -16.49 -1.16
C HIS A 86 -10.02 -15.42 -2.26
N PRO A 87 -10.73 -15.56 -3.39
CA PRO A 87 -10.54 -14.72 -4.57
C PRO A 87 -10.74 -13.22 -4.32
N ALA A 88 -11.79 -12.82 -3.60
CA ALA A 88 -12.01 -11.41 -3.26
C ALA A 88 -10.86 -10.85 -2.39
N THR A 89 -10.48 -11.58 -1.33
CA THR A 89 -9.37 -11.20 -0.44
C THR A 89 -8.05 -11.07 -1.18
N SER A 90 -7.74 -12.02 -2.07
CA SER A 90 -6.54 -12.01 -2.88
C SER A 90 -6.52 -10.86 -3.89
N ALA A 91 -7.66 -10.58 -4.55
CA ALA A 91 -7.78 -9.46 -5.48
C ALA A 91 -7.58 -8.11 -4.77
N VAL A 92 -8.19 -7.94 -3.59
CA VAL A 92 -8.03 -6.75 -2.75
C VAL A 92 -6.59 -6.65 -2.20
N GLY A 93 -5.93 -7.78 -1.88
CA GLY A 93 -4.53 -7.82 -1.45
C GLY A 93 -3.55 -7.34 -2.54
N ILE A 94 -3.71 -7.81 -3.78
CA ILE A 94 -2.94 -7.32 -4.94
C ILE A 94 -3.17 -5.82 -5.16
N TYR A 95 -4.42 -5.38 -5.07
CA TYR A 95 -4.78 -3.98 -5.21
C TYR A 95 -4.12 -3.11 -4.12
N PHE A 96 -4.23 -3.54 -2.86
CA PHE A 96 -3.59 -2.91 -1.71
C PHE A 96 -2.09 -2.72 -1.95
N LEU A 97 -1.39 -3.78 -2.37
CA LEU A 97 0.05 -3.75 -2.59
C LEU A 97 0.46 -2.72 -3.66
N ALA A 98 -0.26 -2.68 -4.78
CA ALA A 98 0.03 -1.76 -5.88
C ALA A 98 -0.24 -0.30 -5.52
N GLN A 99 -1.36 -0.03 -4.86
CA GLN A 99 -1.68 1.32 -4.37
C GLN A 99 -0.72 1.76 -3.26
N TYR A 100 -0.35 0.85 -2.35
CA TYR A 100 0.61 1.12 -1.28
C TYR A 100 2.01 1.41 -1.83
N PHE A 101 2.43 0.74 -2.90
CA PHE A 101 3.69 1.04 -3.57
C PHE A 101 3.78 2.51 -4.05
N SER A 102 2.67 3.07 -4.55
CA SER A 102 2.60 4.49 -4.91
C SER A 102 2.75 5.41 -3.70
N VAL A 103 2.11 5.09 -2.59
CA VAL A 103 2.26 5.87 -1.34
C VAL A 103 3.70 5.80 -0.82
N LEU A 104 4.28 4.60 -0.73
CA LEU A 104 5.66 4.40 -0.31
C LEU A 104 6.64 5.14 -1.21
N THR A 105 6.43 5.14 -2.52
CA THR A 105 7.27 5.88 -3.46
C THR A 105 7.35 7.37 -3.07
N GLY A 106 6.23 8.01 -2.75
CA GLY A 106 6.21 9.40 -2.29
C GLY A 106 6.99 9.60 -0.98
N VAL A 107 6.81 8.71 0.00
CA VAL A 107 7.51 8.76 1.29
C VAL A 107 9.03 8.61 1.12
N TYR A 108 9.47 7.69 0.28
CA TYR A 108 10.90 7.48 0.04
C TYR A 108 11.51 8.60 -0.81
N VAL A 109 10.77 9.18 -1.75
CA VAL A 109 11.22 10.38 -2.47
C VAL A 109 11.42 11.55 -1.49
N ASP A 110 10.55 11.69 -0.48
CA ASP A 110 10.73 12.68 0.59
C ASP A 110 11.99 12.42 1.42
N SER A 111 12.33 11.16 1.71
CA SER A 111 13.53 10.82 2.48
C SER A 111 14.83 11.19 1.74
N LEU A 112 14.82 11.28 0.41
CA LEU A 112 15.98 11.73 -0.38
C LEU A 112 16.29 13.22 -0.19
N ARG A 113 15.29 14.02 0.17
CA ARG A 113 15.48 15.47 0.38
C ARG A 113 16.28 15.80 1.62
N LEU A 114 16.34 14.87 2.58
CA LEU A 114 17.15 14.98 3.78
C LEU A 114 18.64 14.66 3.52
N GLY A 115 19.08 14.64 2.26
CA GLY A 115 20.49 14.50 1.87
C GLY A 115 20.95 13.09 1.53
N GLN A 116 20.03 12.12 1.36
CA GLN A 116 20.38 10.76 0.95
C GLN A 116 20.54 10.66 -0.58
N SER A 117 21.53 9.89 -1.05
CA SER A 117 21.82 9.73 -2.49
C SER A 117 20.61 9.19 -3.26
N GLY A 118 20.06 9.99 -4.19
CA GLY A 118 18.87 9.63 -4.97
C GLY A 118 19.10 8.61 -6.09
N LYS A 119 20.37 8.32 -6.45
CA LYS A 119 20.71 7.36 -7.53
C LYS A 119 20.32 5.92 -7.20
N THR A 120 20.34 5.54 -5.92
CA THR A 120 20.08 4.16 -5.50
C THR A 120 18.65 3.93 -4.99
N THR A 121 17.82 4.97 -4.90
CA THR A 121 16.44 4.88 -4.40
C THR A 121 15.58 3.88 -5.15
N PRO A 122 15.56 3.86 -6.51
CA PRO A 122 14.78 2.87 -7.24
C PRO A 122 15.22 1.44 -6.89
N ALA A 123 16.53 1.20 -6.78
CA ALA A 123 17.07 -0.11 -6.41
C ALA A 123 16.69 -0.53 -4.98
N ARG A 124 16.66 0.40 -4.02
CA ARG A 124 16.23 0.13 -2.64
C ARG A 124 14.78 -0.33 -2.56
N LEU A 125 13.88 0.33 -3.29
CA LEU A 125 12.47 -0.01 -3.33
C LEU A 125 12.22 -1.31 -4.09
N VAL A 126 12.93 -1.53 -5.20
CA VAL A 126 12.80 -2.77 -5.97
C VAL A 126 13.26 -3.96 -5.14
N LEU A 127 14.46 -3.92 -4.57
CA LEU A 127 15.04 -5.05 -3.84
C LEU A 127 14.41 -5.27 -2.47
N GLY A 128 14.11 -4.19 -1.75
CA GLY A 128 13.60 -4.28 -0.37
C GLY A 128 12.08 -4.44 -0.27
N PHE A 129 11.31 -4.04 -1.29
CA PHE A 129 9.84 -4.09 -1.26
C PHE A 129 9.24 -4.87 -2.42
N LEU A 130 9.48 -4.47 -3.69
CA LEU A 130 8.80 -5.11 -4.83
C LEU A 130 9.20 -6.57 -5.02
N LEU A 131 10.48 -6.91 -4.82
CA LEU A 131 10.97 -8.28 -5.00
C LEU A 131 10.33 -9.25 -3.99
N PRO A 132 10.34 -8.99 -2.66
CA PRO A 132 9.57 -9.80 -1.71
C PRO A 132 8.08 -9.87 -2.03
N ALA A 133 7.49 -8.75 -2.48
CA ALA A 133 6.07 -8.67 -2.78
C ALA A 133 5.67 -9.54 -4.00
N VAL A 134 6.49 -9.53 -5.05
CA VAL A 134 6.31 -10.43 -6.20
C VAL A 134 6.53 -11.87 -5.78
N ALA A 135 7.56 -12.15 -4.98
CA ALA A 135 7.89 -13.50 -4.53
C ALA A 135 6.74 -14.16 -3.73
N MET A 136 6.06 -13.41 -2.86
CA MET A 136 4.92 -13.95 -2.08
C MET A 136 3.64 -14.13 -2.91
N ALA A 137 3.50 -13.39 -4.02
CA ALA A 137 2.36 -13.48 -4.93
C ALA A 137 2.51 -14.56 -6.02
N LEU A 138 3.64 -15.29 -6.05
CA LEU A 138 3.83 -16.38 -6.99
C LEU A 138 2.90 -17.56 -6.64
N PRO A 139 2.22 -18.18 -7.63
CA PRO A 139 1.32 -19.29 -7.38
C PRO A 139 2.01 -20.49 -6.71
N SER A 140 1.46 -20.94 -5.59
CA SER A 140 1.90 -22.13 -4.86
C SER A 140 0.78 -23.19 -4.86
N PRO A 141 1.10 -24.50 -4.89
CA PRO A 141 2.42 -25.12 -5.05
C PRO A 141 2.91 -25.18 -6.52
N GLY A 142 2.18 -24.55 -7.45
CA GLY A 142 2.40 -24.73 -8.89
C GLY A 142 3.72 -24.18 -9.41
N LEU A 143 4.10 -22.97 -9.00
CA LEU A 143 5.34 -22.30 -9.44
C LEU A 143 6.41 -22.28 -8.34
N VAL A 144 6.00 -22.14 -7.08
CA VAL A 144 6.86 -22.17 -5.89
C VAL A 144 6.27 -23.12 -4.85
N SER A 145 7.06 -23.58 -3.87
CA SER A 145 6.53 -24.40 -2.78
C SER A 145 5.80 -23.56 -1.72
N ASN A 146 4.89 -24.19 -0.96
CA ASN A 146 4.20 -23.53 0.15
C ASN A 146 5.20 -23.00 1.19
N ASP A 147 6.29 -23.74 1.43
CA ASP A 147 7.38 -23.31 2.32
C ASP A 147 8.07 -22.04 1.81
N PHE A 148 8.31 -21.94 0.50
CA PHE A 148 8.89 -20.74 -0.09
C PHE A 148 7.93 -19.56 0.04
N GLN A 149 6.63 -19.76 -0.23
CA GLN A 149 5.64 -18.69 -0.14
C GLN A 149 5.51 -18.15 1.30
N GLN A 150 5.53 -19.02 2.32
CA GLN A 150 5.58 -18.61 3.72
C GLN A 150 6.83 -17.75 4.04
N LEU A 151 8.01 -18.15 3.54
CA LEU A 151 9.24 -17.37 3.73
C LEU A 151 9.21 -16.03 2.96
N ALA A 152 8.59 -15.99 1.79
CA ALA A 152 8.40 -14.77 1.02
C ALA A 152 7.44 -13.80 1.73
N LEU A 153 6.37 -14.31 2.34
CA LEU A 153 5.47 -13.54 3.21
C LEU A 153 6.21 -12.95 4.41
N VAL A 154 7.08 -13.72 5.05
CA VAL A 154 7.94 -13.23 6.14
C VAL A 154 8.85 -12.12 5.64
N ALA A 155 9.55 -12.33 4.52
CA ALA A 155 10.44 -11.35 3.92
C ALA A 155 9.71 -10.05 3.58
N TRP A 156 8.49 -10.14 3.03
CA TRP A 156 7.67 -8.98 2.75
C TRP A 156 7.24 -8.25 4.03
N ASN A 157 6.85 -8.95 5.09
CA ASN A 157 6.45 -8.28 6.34
C ASN A 157 7.60 -7.52 7.02
N ILE A 158 8.86 -7.95 6.80
CA ILE A 158 10.06 -7.23 7.26
C ILE A 158 10.63 -6.28 6.19
N PHE A 159 9.87 -5.92 5.15
CA PHE A 159 10.33 -5.04 4.07
C PHE A 159 10.99 -3.74 4.56
N PRO A 160 10.57 -3.06 5.65
CA PRO A 160 11.23 -1.82 6.05
C PRO A 160 12.69 -2.08 6.44
N VAL A 161 12.95 -3.21 7.09
CA VAL A 161 14.29 -3.67 7.43
C VAL A 161 15.05 -4.05 6.15
N LEU A 162 14.43 -4.76 5.21
CA LEU A 162 15.08 -5.12 3.94
C LEU A 162 15.44 -3.89 3.11
N VAL A 163 14.56 -2.89 3.02
CA VAL A 163 14.82 -1.62 2.34
C VAL A 163 15.98 -0.89 3.03
N TYR A 164 16.00 -0.85 4.37
CA TYR A 164 17.10 -0.27 5.13
C TYR A 164 18.42 -1.01 4.89
N LEU A 165 18.44 -2.33 5.01
CA LEU A 165 19.65 -3.13 4.77
C LEU A 165 20.16 -2.97 3.33
N THR A 166 19.25 -2.96 2.35
CA THR A 166 19.61 -2.72 0.95
C THR A 166 20.18 -1.32 0.76
N MET A 167 19.64 -0.31 1.45
CA MET A 167 20.22 1.03 1.48
C MET A 167 21.66 1.02 1.99
N GLN A 168 21.91 0.34 3.12
CA GLN A 168 23.25 0.25 3.72
C GLN A 168 24.23 -0.47 2.80
N VAL A 169 23.82 -1.61 2.21
CA VAL A 169 24.64 -2.39 1.27
C VAL A 169 24.96 -1.59 0.02
N LEU A 170 23.97 -0.95 -0.61
CA LEU A 170 24.19 -0.14 -1.81
C LEU A 170 25.08 1.07 -1.53
N HIS A 171 24.96 1.68 -0.35
CA HIS A 171 25.84 2.77 0.06
C HIS A 171 27.29 2.30 0.25
N ALA A 172 27.50 1.10 0.80
CA ALA A 172 28.83 0.52 0.97
C ALA A 172 29.48 0.10 -0.36
N LEU A 173 28.69 -0.44 -1.30
CA LEU A 173 29.18 -0.98 -2.57
C LEU A 173 29.36 0.08 -3.67
N LEU A 174 28.59 1.18 -3.64
CA LEU A 174 28.60 2.20 -4.68
C LEU A 174 29.18 3.51 -4.13
N PRO A 175 30.50 3.76 -4.29
CA PRO A 175 31.12 5.01 -3.85
C PRO A 175 30.48 6.22 -4.53
N ALA A 176 30.45 7.35 -3.82
CA ALA A 176 29.81 8.58 -4.30
C ALA A 176 30.52 9.14 -5.56
N GLY A 177 30.06 8.74 -6.74
CA GLY A 177 30.58 9.23 -8.02
C GLY A 177 30.27 10.71 -8.28
N THR A 178 31.14 11.36 -9.07
CA THR A 178 31.19 12.80 -9.40
C THR A 178 30.19 13.30 -10.46
N VAL A 179 29.28 12.44 -10.95
CA VAL A 179 28.24 12.84 -11.93
C VAL A 179 27.32 13.90 -11.32
N ASN A 180 26.99 14.94 -12.11
CA ASN A 180 26.10 16.05 -11.76
C ASN A 180 24.88 15.52 -10.98
N LYS A 181 24.93 15.67 -9.65
CA LYS A 181 24.12 14.87 -8.71
C LYS A 181 22.64 15.21 -8.81
N GLU A 182 22.32 16.42 -9.22
CA GLU A 182 20.95 16.93 -9.25
C GLU A 182 20.15 16.38 -10.43
N ASP A 183 20.64 16.50 -11.67
CA ASP A 183 19.90 16.06 -12.86
C ASP A 183 19.63 14.56 -12.87
N ALA A 184 20.64 13.76 -12.50
CA ALA A 184 20.50 12.31 -12.39
C ALA A 184 19.49 11.91 -11.32
N THR A 185 19.45 12.63 -10.19
CA THR A 185 18.50 12.40 -9.10
C THR A 185 17.08 12.80 -9.51
N ARG A 186 16.91 13.96 -10.16
CA ARG A 186 15.59 14.39 -10.69
C ARG A 186 15.04 13.39 -11.69
N ARG A 187 15.88 12.92 -12.63
CA ARG A 187 15.49 11.88 -13.60
C ARG A 187 15.09 10.58 -12.90
N ALA A 188 15.86 10.13 -11.91
CA ALA A 188 15.54 8.92 -11.16
C ALA A 188 14.20 9.03 -10.41
N ILE A 189 13.93 10.18 -9.76
CA ILE A 189 12.66 10.44 -9.08
C ILE A 189 11.49 10.43 -10.07
N ARG A 190 11.61 11.12 -11.21
CA ARG A 190 10.55 11.14 -12.23
C ARG A 190 10.27 9.75 -12.80
N ILE A 191 11.31 8.96 -13.09
CA ILE A 191 11.15 7.57 -13.55
C ILE A 191 10.46 6.73 -12.48
N LEU A 192 10.90 6.83 -11.23
CA LEU A 192 10.32 6.07 -10.13
C LEU A 192 8.84 6.42 -9.92
N ASN A 193 8.49 7.71 -9.91
CA ASN A 193 7.12 8.18 -9.82
C ASN A 193 6.28 7.69 -11.00
N ALA A 194 6.77 7.80 -12.23
CA ALA A 194 6.07 7.34 -13.43
C ALA A 194 5.81 5.83 -13.42
N THR A 195 6.82 5.03 -13.08
CA THR A 195 6.69 3.57 -12.99
C THR A 195 5.72 3.17 -11.89
N SER A 196 5.82 3.81 -10.71
CA SER A 196 4.93 3.53 -9.58
C SER A 196 3.47 3.89 -9.88
N LEU A 197 3.25 5.04 -10.51
CA LEU A 197 1.93 5.43 -11.02
C LEU A 197 1.41 4.46 -12.07
N LEU A 198 2.25 4.01 -13.01
CA LEU A 198 1.84 3.06 -14.04
C LEU A 198 1.38 1.74 -13.42
N ILE A 199 2.13 1.19 -12.46
CA ILE A 199 1.77 -0.05 -11.75
C ILE A 199 0.45 0.13 -11.00
N SER A 200 0.34 1.19 -10.19
CA SER A 200 -0.86 1.48 -9.41
C SER A 200 -2.09 1.70 -10.30
N PHE A 201 -1.94 2.47 -11.38
CA PHE A 201 -2.99 2.73 -12.37
C PHE A 201 -3.42 1.45 -13.10
N ALA A 202 -2.47 0.63 -13.58
CA ALA A 202 -2.76 -0.59 -14.29
C ALA A 202 -3.53 -1.60 -13.42
N VAL A 203 -3.12 -1.76 -12.15
CA VAL A 203 -3.82 -2.65 -11.21
C VAL A 203 -5.21 -2.11 -10.85
N HIS A 204 -5.35 -0.78 -10.69
CA HIS A 204 -6.66 -0.18 -10.46
C HIS A 204 -7.62 -0.39 -11.64
N VAL A 205 -7.20 -0.07 -12.86
CA VAL A 205 -8.01 -0.28 -14.06
C VAL A 205 -8.34 -1.76 -14.24
N SER A 206 -7.40 -2.67 -13.97
CA SER A 206 -7.63 -4.12 -14.06
C SER A 206 -8.68 -4.60 -13.06
N LEU A 207 -8.55 -4.22 -11.78
CA LEU A 207 -9.53 -4.58 -10.74
C LEU A 207 -10.92 -4.01 -11.06
N MET A 208 -10.99 -2.74 -11.44
CA MET A 208 -12.25 -2.09 -11.82
C MET A 208 -12.88 -2.77 -13.04
N SER A 209 -12.07 -3.13 -14.04
CA SER A 209 -12.56 -3.79 -15.25
C SER A 209 -13.14 -5.16 -14.92
N ILE A 210 -12.39 -6.00 -14.20
CA ILE A 210 -12.87 -7.31 -13.76
C ILE A 210 -14.17 -7.13 -12.96
N SER A 211 -14.18 -6.21 -12.00
CA SER A 211 -15.34 -6.00 -11.15
C SER A 211 -16.58 -5.53 -11.90
N PHE A 212 -16.46 -4.51 -12.76
CA PHE A 212 -17.60 -4.01 -13.54
C PHE A 212 -18.07 -5.00 -14.61
N THR A 213 -17.20 -5.86 -15.14
CA THR A 213 -17.65 -6.90 -16.08
C THR A 213 -18.59 -7.92 -15.44
N THR A 214 -18.56 -8.10 -14.11
CA THR A 214 -19.55 -8.93 -13.40
C THR A 214 -20.96 -8.36 -13.48
N ILE A 215 -21.10 -7.03 -13.58
CA ILE A 215 -22.40 -6.34 -13.71
C ILE A 215 -22.80 -6.18 -15.18
N LEU A 216 -21.86 -5.76 -16.03
CA LEU A 216 -22.14 -5.42 -17.43
C LEU A 216 -22.29 -6.67 -18.31
N PHE A 217 -21.58 -7.74 -17.98
CA PHE A 217 -21.53 -8.98 -18.75
C PHE A 217 -21.60 -10.23 -17.84
N PRO A 218 -22.65 -10.37 -17.01
CA PRO A 218 -22.74 -11.44 -16.01
C PRO A 218 -22.68 -12.85 -16.62
N ASN A 219 -23.14 -13.03 -17.87
CA ASN A 219 -23.09 -14.31 -18.57
C ASN A 219 -21.67 -14.82 -18.90
N LEU A 220 -20.63 -13.99 -18.74
CA LEU A 220 -19.23 -14.39 -18.89
C LEU A 220 -18.65 -15.06 -17.63
N TRP A 221 -19.38 -15.05 -16.53
CA TRP A 221 -18.90 -15.43 -15.21
C TRP A 221 -19.77 -16.51 -14.57
N THR A 222 -19.19 -17.35 -13.71
CA THR A 222 -20.00 -18.25 -12.87
C THR A 222 -20.63 -17.47 -11.72
N PRO A 223 -21.76 -17.93 -11.14
CA PRO A 223 -22.41 -17.23 -10.03
C PRO A 223 -21.48 -16.96 -8.84
N GLU A 224 -20.58 -17.90 -8.53
CA GLU A 224 -19.61 -17.76 -7.45
C GLU A 224 -18.60 -16.65 -7.75
N THR A 225 -18.06 -16.59 -8.97
CA THR A 225 -17.12 -15.53 -9.36
C THR A 225 -17.79 -14.16 -9.43
N ILE A 226 -19.07 -14.10 -9.82
CA ILE A 226 -19.84 -12.85 -9.75
C ILE A 226 -19.87 -12.33 -8.31
N HIS A 227 -20.17 -13.20 -7.34
CA HIS A 227 -20.21 -12.81 -5.93
C HIS A 227 -18.85 -12.31 -5.41
N GLU A 228 -17.77 -13.04 -5.72
CA GLU A 228 -16.41 -12.70 -5.30
C GLU A 228 -15.92 -11.37 -5.89
N PHE A 229 -16.16 -11.15 -7.19
CA PHE A 229 -15.62 -9.99 -7.90
C PHE A 229 -16.62 -8.83 -8.06
N HIS A 230 -17.82 -8.93 -7.47
CA HIS A 230 -18.81 -7.85 -7.51
C HIS A 230 -18.22 -6.55 -6.92
N PRO A 231 -18.56 -5.35 -7.44
CA PRO A 231 -18.05 -4.09 -6.90
C PRO A 231 -18.30 -3.87 -5.40
N VAL A 232 -19.41 -4.40 -4.88
CA VAL A 232 -19.71 -4.36 -3.44
C VAL A 232 -18.68 -5.16 -2.64
N SER A 233 -18.24 -6.30 -3.16
CA SER A 233 -17.24 -7.16 -2.51
C SER A 233 -15.86 -6.50 -2.55
N LEU A 234 -15.46 -5.94 -3.69
CA LEU A 234 -14.08 -5.46 -3.86
C LEU A 234 -13.83 -4.01 -3.45
N LEU A 235 -14.86 -3.15 -3.46
CA LEU A 235 -14.70 -1.69 -3.35
C LEU A 235 -15.38 -1.07 -2.13
N ILE A 236 -16.38 -1.75 -1.56
CA ILE A 236 -17.24 -1.20 -0.52
C ILE A 236 -17.01 -1.96 0.79
N PRO A 237 -16.43 -1.32 1.82
CA PRO A 237 -16.26 -1.98 3.11
C PRO A 237 -17.62 -2.37 3.71
N PRO A 238 -17.74 -3.57 4.29
CA PRO A 238 -18.99 -4.00 4.93
C PRO A 238 -19.27 -3.13 6.16
N VAL A 239 -20.45 -2.50 6.17
CA VAL A 239 -20.88 -1.63 7.28
C VAL A 239 -21.35 -2.46 8.48
N SER A 240 -22.15 -3.51 8.23
CA SER A 240 -22.58 -4.45 9.26
C SER A 240 -21.42 -5.30 9.76
N VAL A 241 -21.34 -5.53 11.07
CA VAL A 241 -20.43 -6.53 11.64
C VAL A 241 -21.12 -7.88 11.57
N THR A 242 -20.61 -8.77 10.73
CA THR A 242 -21.12 -10.13 10.55
C THR A 242 -20.05 -11.13 10.94
N ALA A 243 -20.43 -12.22 11.60
CA ALA A 243 -19.48 -13.25 12.00
C ALA A 243 -18.77 -13.84 10.76
N THR A 244 -17.44 -13.89 10.79
CA THR A 244 -16.61 -14.46 9.73
C THR A 244 -16.52 -15.98 9.86
N GLN A 245 -16.27 -16.67 8.74
CA GLN A 245 -16.10 -18.13 8.72
C GLN A 245 -14.61 -18.50 8.71
N THR A 246 -13.79 -17.70 8.04
CA THR A 246 -12.34 -17.92 7.91
C THR A 246 -11.56 -16.69 8.37
N VAL A 247 -10.22 -16.84 8.44
CA VAL A 247 -9.34 -15.68 8.63
C VAL A 247 -9.41 -14.77 7.40
N GLY A 248 -9.48 -15.32 6.18
CA GLY A 248 -9.56 -14.55 4.94
C GLY A 248 -10.80 -13.66 4.83
N ASP A 249 -11.96 -14.09 5.32
CA ASP A 249 -13.17 -13.25 5.40
C ASP A 249 -12.90 -11.98 6.25
N GLY A 250 -12.22 -12.18 7.38
CA GLY A 250 -11.81 -11.10 8.27
C GLY A 250 -10.80 -10.16 7.64
N VAL A 251 -9.78 -10.72 7.00
CA VAL A 251 -8.73 -9.98 6.30
C VAL A 251 -9.30 -9.17 5.13
N HIS A 252 -10.30 -9.70 4.44
CA HIS A 252 -11.02 -8.99 3.39
C HIS A 252 -11.68 -7.70 3.93
N SER A 253 -12.49 -7.83 4.97
CA SER A 253 -13.11 -6.70 5.66
C SER A 253 -12.06 -5.71 6.18
N PHE A 254 -10.99 -6.23 6.79
CA PHE A 254 -9.87 -5.43 7.27
C PHE A 254 -9.24 -4.60 6.15
N PHE A 255 -8.91 -5.20 5.01
CA PHE A 255 -8.28 -4.50 3.89
C PHE A 255 -9.17 -3.41 3.32
N LEU A 256 -10.47 -3.66 3.13
CA LEU A 256 -11.38 -2.64 2.61
C LEU A 256 -11.42 -1.40 3.52
N TRP A 257 -11.51 -1.62 4.83
CA TRP A 257 -11.49 -0.52 5.80
C TRP A 257 -10.11 0.15 5.90
N ASP A 258 -9.02 -0.62 5.88
CA ASP A 258 -7.66 -0.10 5.89
C ASP A 258 -7.39 0.79 4.68
N GLN A 259 -7.84 0.40 3.49
CA GLN A 259 -7.72 1.21 2.29
C GLN A 259 -8.48 2.54 2.41
N VAL A 260 -9.71 2.52 2.92
CA VAL A 260 -10.50 3.75 3.09
C VAL A 260 -9.78 4.71 4.04
N PHE A 261 -9.40 4.28 5.24
CA PHE A 261 -8.79 5.17 6.22
C PHE A 261 -7.33 5.51 5.89
N GLY A 262 -6.54 4.51 5.50
CA GLY A 262 -5.14 4.63 5.16
C GLY A 262 -4.91 5.57 3.97
N TYR A 263 -5.62 5.37 2.85
CA TYR A 263 -5.45 6.25 1.70
C TYR A 263 -6.09 7.63 1.91
N THR A 264 -7.19 7.74 2.64
CA THR A 264 -7.75 9.06 3.01
C THR A 264 -6.72 9.87 3.80
N LEU A 265 -6.07 9.26 4.79
CA LEU A 265 -5.01 9.91 5.56
C LEU A 265 -3.81 10.27 4.67
N GLY A 266 -3.36 9.34 3.82
CA GLY A 266 -2.23 9.57 2.90
C GLY A 266 -2.49 10.73 1.94
N ILE A 267 -3.65 10.76 1.28
CA ILE A 267 -4.08 11.84 0.39
C ILE A 267 -4.19 13.17 1.15
N LEU A 268 -4.76 13.16 2.36
CA LEU A 268 -4.86 14.36 3.19
C LEU A 268 -3.48 14.93 3.51
N VAL A 269 -2.52 14.09 3.91
CA VAL A 269 -1.14 14.51 4.19
C VAL A 269 -0.47 15.06 2.93
N ALA A 270 -0.55 14.35 1.80
CA ALA A 270 0.01 14.79 0.52
C ALA A 270 -0.59 16.15 0.08
N TRP A 271 -1.90 16.32 0.22
CA TRP A 271 -2.58 17.58 -0.07
C TRP A 271 -2.13 18.71 0.86
N LEU A 272 -2.01 18.47 2.17
CA LEU A 272 -1.56 19.49 3.12
C LEU A 272 -0.12 19.94 2.82
N GLN A 273 0.74 19.01 2.43
CA GLN A 273 2.11 19.31 2.01
C GLN A 273 2.14 20.14 0.72
N LEU A 274 1.39 19.73 -0.31
CA LEU A 274 1.26 20.51 -1.55
C LEU A 274 0.69 21.92 -1.27
N ARG A 275 -0.37 22.01 -0.48
CA ARG A 275 -1.01 23.28 -0.11
C ARG A 275 -0.03 24.23 0.57
N THR A 276 0.84 23.71 1.43
CA THR A 276 1.88 24.52 2.10
C THR A 276 2.81 25.17 1.09
N VAL A 277 3.26 24.42 0.08
CA VAL A 277 4.09 24.94 -1.01
C VAL A 277 3.32 25.95 -1.88
N LEU A 278 2.06 25.66 -2.21
CA LEU A 278 1.22 26.57 -3.00
C LEU A 278 0.95 27.90 -2.28
N ILE A 279 0.84 27.91 -0.96
CA ILE A 279 0.72 29.13 -0.15
C ILE A 279 2.02 29.92 -0.19
N ALA A 280 3.16 29.26 -0.01
CA ALA A 280 4.47 29.92 -0.06
C ALA A 280 4.76 30.59 -1.43
N ARG A 281 4.18 30.05 -2.50
CA ARG A 281 4.30 30.59 -3.88
C ARG A 281 3.16 31.56 -4.28
N ASP A 282 2.19 31.83 -3.40
CA ASP A 282 0.94 32.57 -3.71
C ASP A 282 0.09 31.96 -4.85
N TRP A 283 0.27 30.67 -5.14
CA TRP A 283 -0.45 29.94 -6.19
C TRP A 283 -1.74 29.27 -5.70
N TYR A 284 -1.97 29.23 -4.38
CA TYR A 284 -3.14 28.57 -3.78
C TYR A 284 -4.48 29.09 -4.33
N ARG A 285 -4.54 30.34 -4.79
CA ARG A 285 -5.76 30.93 -5.40
C ARG A 285 -6.18 30.22 -6.69
N GLN A 286 -5.25 29.61 -7.42
CA GLN A 286 -5.53 28.84 -8.64
C GLN A 286 -6.13 27.45 -8.34
N TRP A 287 -6.14 27.05 -7.05
CA TRP A 287 -6.57 25.74 -6.56
C TRP A 287 -7.71 25.90 -5.54
N PRO A 288 -8.89 26.41 -5.96
CA PRO A 288 -10.03 26.55 -5.07
C PRO A 288 -10.52 25.17 -4.60
N TRP A 289 -11.03 25.11 -3.37
CA TRP A 289 -11.38 23.84 -2.71
C TRP A 289 -12.33 22.92 -3.50
N PRO A 290 -13.34 23.41 -4.27
CA PRO A 290 -14.22 22.50 -5.02
C PRO A 290 -13.48 21.80 -6.14
N LYS A 291 -12.57 22.51 -6.83
CA LYS A 291 -11.74 21.97 -7.90
C LYS A 291 -10.77 20.93 -7.36
N VAL A 292 -10.19 21.18 -6.19
CA VAL A 292 -9.30 20.24 -5.50
C VAL A 292 -10.06 18.98 -5.11
N LEU A 293 -11.23 19.13 -4.47
CA LEU A 293 -12.05 18.00 -4.04
C LEU A 293 -12.48 17.15 -5.24
N LEU A 294 -12.96 17.78 -6.31
CA LEU A 294 -13.32 17.10 -7.55
C LEU A 294 -12.11 16.38 -8.17
N GLY A 295 -10.93 17.01 -8.17
CA GLY A 295 -9.70 16.40 -8.68
C GLY A 295 -9.24 15.19 -7.86
N ILE A 296 -9.35 15.26 -6.53
CA ILE A 296 -8.99 14.14 -5.63
C ILE A 296 -9.98 12.99 -5.80
N VAL A 297 -11.29 13.27 -5.72
CA VAL A 297 -12.33 12.23 -5.81
C VAL A 297 -12.34 11.61 -7.21
N GLY A 298 -12.41 12.45 -8.25
CA GLY A 298 -12.39 11.98 -9.64
C GLY A 298 -11.09 11.26 -9.98
N GLY A 299 -9.94 11.76 -9.51
CA GLY A 299 -8.65 11.10 -9.67
C GLY A 299 -8.61 9.73 -8.98
N ALA A 300 -9.18 9.60 -7.78
CA ALA A 300 -9.16 8.34 -7.03
C ALA A 300 -10.06 7.29 -7.69
N MET A 301 -11.18 7.73 -8.29
CA MET A 301 -12.09 6.87 -9.06
C MET A 301 -11.50 6.41 -10.40
N ILE A 302 -10.65 7.22 -11.04
CA ILE A 302 -10.08 6.93 -12.36
C ILE A 302 -8.76 6.17 -12.25
N ALA A 303 -7.91 6.57 -11.31
CA ALA A 303 -6.53 6.12 -11.23
C ALA A 303 -6.18 5.37 -9.95
N GLY A 304 -7.09 5.32 -8.98
CA GLY A 304 -6.84 4.76 -7.66
C GLY A 304 -6.30 5.80 -6.66
N PRO A 305 -6.59 5.62 -5.37
CA PRO A 305 -6.24 6.59 -4.33
C PRO A 305 -4.73 6.65 -4.04
N GLY A 306 -4.01 5.55 -4.22
CA GLY A 306 -2.54 5.52 -4.14
C GLY A 306 -1.91 6.38 -5.24
N SER A 307 -2.44 6.30 -6.46
CA SER A 307 -2.01 7.15 -7.58
C SER A 307 -2.26 8.63 -7.33
N VAL A 308 -3.42 8.99 -6.75
CA VAL A 308 -3.71 10.38 -6.36
C VAL A 308 -2.73 10.87 -5.31
N CYS A 309 -2.47 10.07 -4.27
CA CYS A 309 -1.51 10.41 -3.22
C CYS A 309 -0.11 10.70 -3.81
N LEU A 310 0.38 9.81 -4.68
CA LEU A 310 1.66 10.01 -5.37
C LEU A 310 1.64 11.20 -6.32
N GLY A 311 0.55 11.41 -7.07
CA GLY A 311 0.39 12.55 -7.98
C GLY A 311 0.44 13.89 -7.26
N LEU A 312 -0.24 14.02 -6.11
CA LEU A 312 -0.18 15.23 -5.27
C LEU A 312 1.25 15.51 -4.79
N ASN A 313 1.95 14.47 -4.32
CA ASN A 313 3.35 14.58 -3.93
C ASN A 313 4.22 14.97 -5.12
N TRP A 314 4.05 14.36 -6.29
CA TRP A 314 4.85 14.68 -7.47
C TRP A 314 4.60 16.11 -7.97
N ILE A 315 3.36 16.60 -7.99
CA ILE A 315 3.07 18.01 -8.33
C ILE A 315 3.79 18.95 -7.38
N ARG A 316 3.73 18.68 -6.07
CA ARG A 316 4.46 19.45 -5.06
C ARG A 316 5.95 19.48 -5.36
N ASP A 317 6.50 18.35 -5.79
CA ASP A 317 7.93 18.20 -6.07
C ASP A 317 8.35 19.03 -7.28
N GLU A 318 7.57 19.01 -8.36
CA GLU A 318 7.84 19.83 -9.55
C GLU A 318 7.73 21.33 -9.24
N VAL A 319 6.86 21.75 -8.33
CA VAL A 319 6.76 23.15 -7.87
C VAL A 319 7.95 23.58 -6.99
N LEU A 320 8.54 22.64 -6.25
CA LEU A 320 9.72 22.88 -5.43
C LEU A 320 11.02 22.92 -6.24
N MET A 321 11.09 22.21 -7.37
CA MET A 321 12.27 22.23 -8.23
C MET A 321 12.44 23.61 -8.89
N PRO A 322 13.64 24.24 -8.83
CA PRO A 322 13.90 25.47 -9.56
C PRO A 322 13.72 25.23 -11.07
N SER A 323 12.88 26.06 -11.70
CA SER A 323 12.86 26.18 -13.16
C SER A 323 14.22 26.70 -13.61
N ALA A 324 14.83 26.04 -14.60
CA ALA A 324 16.15 26.39 -15.15
C ALA A 324 16.25 27.88 -15.58
N GLU A 325 15.13 28.55 -15.80
CA GLU A 325 15.03 29.96 -16.17
C GLU A 325 15.45 30.95 -15.07
N VAL A 326 15.46 30.57 -13.78
CA VAL A 326 15.86 31.49 -12.70
C VAL A 326 17.38 31.50 -12.51
N SER A 327 18.06 30.38 -12.78
CA SER A 327 19.52 30.29 -12.62
C SER A 327 20.30 31.07 -13.67
N GLN A 328 19.68 31.47 -14.79
CA GLN A 328 20.30 32.30 -15.82
C GLN A 328 20.09 33.81 -15.62
N LYS A 329 19.36 34.23 -14.58
CA LYS A 329 19.18 35.65 -14.26
C LYS A 329 20.09 36.14 -13.12
N GLU A 330 20.90 35.26 -12.55
CA GLU A 330 21.83 35.58 -11.44
C GLU A 330 23.32 35.38 -11.80
N GLU A 331 23.64 35.12 -13.08
CA GLU A 331 24.99 35.30 -13.65
C GLU A 331 25.03 36.53 -14.57
#